data_AF-A0AAP8KL34-F1
#
_entry.id   AF-A0AAP8KL34-F1
#
_cell.length_a   1.000
_cell.length_b   1.000
_cell.length_c   1.000
_cell.angle_alpha   90.00
_cell.angle_beta   90.00
_cell.angle_gamma   90.00
#
_symmetry.space_group_name_H-M   'P 1'
#
loop_
_entity.id
_entity.type
_entity.pdbx_description
1 polymer ?
#
loop_
_entity_poly.entity_id
_entity_poly.type
_entity_poly.pdbx_seq_one_letter_code
_entity_poly.pdbx_strand_id
1 'polypeptide(L)'
;TKMLACGTRILGVKEYICDKPECPHVRYVTNSCGSRACPSCGKKATDLWIATQLNRLPDCDWVHLVFTLPDTQWPVFESNRWLLNDVCRLAVENLLYAARKRGQEPGIFCAIHTYGRRLNWHPHVHVSVTCGGLNKHGQWKKLSFLKDAIRSRWMW
;
A
#
# COMPACT_ATOMS: atom_id res chain seq x y z
N THR A 1 -5.70 21.17 15.71
CA THR A 1 -6.29 20.45 14.55
C THR A 1 -7.31 19.41 15.03
N LYS A 2 -8.31 19.04 14.22
CA LYS A 2 -9.35 18.04 14.60
C LYS A 2 -8.79 16.72 15.14
N MET A 3 -7.61 16.33 14.66
CA MET A 3 -6.89 15.14 15.13
C MET A 3 -6.58 15.18 16.63
N LEU A 4 -6.10 16.30 17.17
CA LEU A 4 -5.72 16.43 18.58
C LEU A 4 -6.93 16.37 19.52
N ALA A 5 -8.12 16.70 19.01
CA ALA A 5 -9.37 16.63 19.76
C ALA A 5 -10.08 15.26 19.62
N CYS A 6 -9.51 14.32 18.84
CA CYS A 6 -10.13 13.02 18.58
C CYS A 6 -10.36 12.24 19.88
N GLY A 7 -11.58 11.73 20.06
CA GLY A 7 -11.92 10.93 21.24
C GLY A 7 -12.13 11.76 22.53
N THR A 8 -12.04 13.08 22.44
CA THR A 8 -12.39 14.00 23.53
C THR A 8 -13.82 14.52 23.38
N ARG A 9 -14.37 15.10 24.45
CA ARG A 9 -15.72 15.74 24.42
C ARG A 9 -15.80 16.96 23.50
N ILE A 10 -14.66 17.54 23.10
CA ILE A 10 -14.59 18.74 22.24
C ILE A 10 -15.26 18.48 20.89
N LEU A 11 -15.20 17.25 20.37
CA LEU A 11 -15.84 16.89 19.08
C LEU A 11 -17.30 16.42 19.25
N GLY A 12 -17.88 16.60 20.43
CA GLY A 12 -19.19 16.09 20.79
C GLY A 12 -19.15 14.67 21.36
N VAL A 13 -20.22 14.34 22.07
CA VAL A 13 -20.38 13.07 22.78
C VAL A 13 -21.81 12.57 22.59
N LYS A 14 -21.96 11.26 22.46
CA LYS A 14 -23.25 10.55 22.54
C LYS A 14 -23.36 9.93 23.91
N GLU A 15 -24.43 10.25 24.61
CA GLU A 15 -24.79 9.63 25.88
C GLU A 15 -25.76 8.48 25.62
N TYR A 16 -25.49 7.32 26.20
CA TYR A 16 -26.36 6.15 26.17
C TYR A 16 -26.78 5.83 27.60
N ILE A 17 -28.09 5.77 27.81
CA ILE A 17 -28.73 5.41 29.07
C ILE A 17 -29.58 4.15 28.86
N CYS A 18 -29.77 3.38 29.92
CA CYS A 18 -30.76 2.31 29.91
C CYS A 18 -32.17 2.91 29.89
N ASP A 19 -33.10 2.21 29.25
CA ASP A 19 -34.54 2.53 29.29
C ASP A 19 -35.19 2.29 30.67
N LYS A 20 -34.58 1.43 31.50
CA LYS A 20 -35.01 1.15 32.87
C LYS A 20 -34.73 2.34 33.81
N PRO A 21 -35.75 2.95 34.43
CA PRO A 21 -35.60 4.11 35.31
C PRO A 21 -34.64 3.90 36.49
N GLU A 22 -34.58 2.69 37.01
CA GLU A 22 -33.75 2.31 38.16
C GLU A 22 -32.29 1.98 37.82
N CYS A 23 -31.90 1.97 36.55
CA CYS A 23 -30.53 1.64 36.14
C CYS A 23 -29.65 2.91 36.08
N PRO A 24 -28.63 3.07 36.95
CA PRO A 24 -27.78 4.26 37.00
C PRO A 24 -26.68 4.27 35.92
N HIS A 25 -26.65 3.26 35.04
CA HIS A 25 -25.55 3.11 34.09
C HIS A 25 -25.65 4.13 32.95
N VAL A 26 -24.63 4.97 32.81
CA VAL A 26 -24.50 5.93 31.71
C VAL A 26 -23.20 5.67 30.97
N ARG A 27 -23.28 5.54 29.65
CA ARG A 27 -22.10 5.37 28.79
C ARG A 27 -21.94 6.57 27.86
N TYR A 28 -20.78 7.19 27.93
CA TYR A 28 -20.38 8.27 27.01
C TYR A 28 -19.52 7.72 25.87
N VAL A 29 -19.88 8.05 24.64
CA VAL A 29 -19.09 7.74 23.44
C VAL A 29 -18.74 9.03 22.73
N THR A 30 -17.46 9.39 22.71
CA THR A 30 -16.96 10.59 22.05
C THR A 30 -16.86 10.40 20.54
N ASN A 31 -17.07 11.49 19.79
CA ASN A 31 -16.98 11.44 18.34
C ASN A 31 -15.52 11.35 17.87
N SER A 32 -15.31 10.57 16.80
CA SER A 32 -14.03 10.43 16.13
C SER A 32 -13.76 11.60 15.18
N CYS A 33 -12.50 12.00 15.01
CA CYS A 33 -12.17 13.13 14.13
C CYS A 33 -12.22 12.81 12.62
N GLY A 34 -12.21 11.53 12.23
CA GLY A 34 -12.22 11.10 10.83
C GLY A 34 -10.94 11.40 10.03
N SER A 35 -9.90 11.95 10.67
CA SER A 35 -8.65 12.30 9.99
C SER A 35 -7.82 11.06 9.67
N ARG A 36 -7.24 11.00 8.46
CA ARG A 36 -6.26 9.97 8.06
C ARG A 36 -4.97 10.04 8.89
N ALA A 37 -4.61 11.22 9.38
CA ALA A 37 -3.43 11.42 10.22
C ALA A 37 -3.65 11.00 11.69
N CYS A 38 -4.92 10.79 12.10
CA CYS A 38 -5.20 10.33 13.45
C CYS A 38 -4.83 8.85 13.60
N PRO A 39 -4.06 8.45 14.62
CA PRO A 39 -3.66 7.06 14.83
C PRO A 39 -4.86 6.10 14.92
N SER A 40 -5.96 6.51 15.55
CA SER A 40 -7.15 5.66 15.69
C SER A 40 -8.03 5.68 14.44
N CYS A 41 -8.38 6.88 13.93
CA CYS A 41 -9.29 6.99 12.78
C CYS A 41 -8.63 6.53 11.48
N GLY A 42 -7.37 6.93 11.27
CA GLY A 42 -6.56 6.51 10.14
C GLY A 42 -6.37 5.00 10.13
N LYS A 43 -6.01 4.38 11.28
CA LYS A 43 -5.89 2.92 11.38
C LYS A 43 -7.20 2.21 11.04
N LYS A 44 -8.32 2.63 11.61
CA LYS A 44 -9.64 2.04 11.30
C LYS A 44 -9.96 2.15 9.80
N ALA A 45 -9.74 3.33 9.20
CA ALA A 45 -9.97 3.53 7.78
C ALA A 45 -9.06 2.63 6.91
N THR A 46 -7.79 2.51 7.27
CA THR A 46 -6.82 1.61 6.63
C THR A 46 -7.27 0.15 6.74
N ASP A 47 -7.73 -0.30 7.91
CA ASP A 47 -8.16 -1.67 8.12
C ASP A 47 -9.41 -2.03 7.30
N LEU A 48 -10.39 -1.13 7.26
CA LEU A 48 -11.58 -1.30 6.41
C LEU A 48 -11.21 -1.34 4.92
N TRP A 49 -10.25 -0.50 4.51
CA TRP A 49 -9.74 -0.51 3.15
C TRP A 49 -9.01 -1.83 2.83
N ILE A 50 -8.15 -2.32 3.73
CA ILE A 50 -7.45 -3.61 3.61
C ILE A 50 -8.46 -4.75 3.46
N ALA A 51 -9.47 -4.83 4.33
CA ALA A 51 -10.50 -5.87 4.25
C ALA A 51 -11.24 -5.84 2.91
N THR A 52 -11.54 -4.64 2.39
CA THR A 52 -12.15 -4.47 1.07
C THR A 52 -11.23 -4.93 -0.06
N GLN A 53 -9.92 -4.66 0.03
CA GLN A 53 -8.96 -5.12 -0.97
C GLN A 53 -8.78 -6.63 -0.92
N LEU A 54 -8.61 -7.22 0.26
CA LEU A 54 -8.44 -8.67 0.40
C LEU A 54 -9.61 -9.47 -0.19
N ASN A 55 -10.84 -8.95 -0.14
CA ASN A 55 -12.00 -9.56 -0.80
C ASN A 55 -12.00 -9.45 -2.34
N ARG A 56 -11.13 -8.62 -2.93
CA ARG A 56 -10.99 -8.42 -4.39
C ARG A 56 -9.74 -9.08 -4.95
N LEU A 57 -8.72 -9.28 -4.12
CA LEU A 57 -7.44 -9.83 -4.55
C LEU A 57 -7.53 -11.35 -4.73
N PRO A 58 -6.76 -11.93 -5.67
CA PRO A 58 -6.66 -13.37 -5.79
C PRO A 58 -6.06 -13.97 -4.52
N ASP A 59 -6.63 -15.11 -4.10
CA ASP A 59 -6.09 -15.94 -3.03
C ASP A 59 -4.86 -16.70 -3.55
N CYS A 60 -3.68 -16.09 -3.37
CA CYS A 60 -2.41 -16.64 -3.79
C CYS A 60 -1.26 -16.06 -2.97
N ASP A 61 -0.08 -16.67 -3.09
CA ASP A 61 1.13 -16.08 -2.55
C ASP A 61 1.49 -14.78 -3.30
N TRP A 62 2.04 -13.83 -2.56
CA TRP A 62 2.57 -12.57 -3.07
C TRP A 62 4.04 -12.44 -2.69
N VAL A 63 4.82 -11.77 -3.53
CA VAL A 63 6.20 -11.40 -3.20
C VAL A 63 6.36 -9.89 -3.24
N HIS A 64 7.09 -9.36 -2.25
CA HIS A 64 7.49 -7.96 -2.20
C HIS A 64 8.88 -7.80 -2.79
N LEU A 65 8.97 -7.06 -3.89
CA LEU A 65 10.20 -6.66 -4.56
C LEU A 65 10.48 -5.18 -4.30
N VAL A 66 11.76 -4.84 -4.16
CA VAL A 66 12.20 -3.44 -4.06
C VAL A 66 13.19 -3.17 -5.18
N PHE A 67 12.85 -2.18 -6.01
CA PHE A 67 13.70 -1.70 -7.09
C PHE A 67 14.34 -0.38 -6.66
N THR A 68 15.64 -0.43 -6.39
CA THR A 68 16.43 0.76 -6.01
C THR A 68 17.14 1.31 -7.23
N LEU A 69 17.11 2.62 -7.40
CA LEU A 69 17.88 3.31 -8.44
C LEU A 69 19.34 3.51 -8.00
N PRO A 70 20.31 3.47 -8.92
CA PRO A 70 21.67 3.92 -8.63
C PRO A 70 21.69 5.34 -8.06
N ASP A 71 22.51 5.58 -7.05
CA ASP A 71 22.63 6.88 -6.37
C ASP A 71 23.10 7.99 -7.31
N THR A 72 23.90 7.66 -8.32
CA THR A 72 24.31 8.56 -9.40
C THR A 72 23.14 9.16 -10.18
N GLN A 73 21.98 8.50 -10.19
CA GLN A 73 20.77 8.98 -10.87
C GLN A 73 19.84 9.76 -9.94
N TRP A 74 20.03 9.69 -8.62
CA TRP A 74 19.13 10.33 -7.66
C TRP A 74 18.97 11.85 -7.86
N PRO A 75 20.01 12.63 -8.20
CA PRO A 75 19.86 14.08 -8.44
C PRO A 75 18.92 14.40 -9.61
N VAL A 76 18.84 13.53 -10.61
CA VAL A 76 17.93 13.69 -11.75
C VAL A 76 16.48 13.63 -11.27
N PHE A 77 16.15 12.63 -10.45
CA PHE A 77 14.79 12.48 -9.91
C PHE A 77 14.46 13.49 -8.81
N GLU A 78 15.46 13.97 -8.09
CA GLU A 78 15.30 15.06 -7.11
C GLU A 78 14.88 16.35 -7.81
N SER A 79 15.58 16.69 -8.89
CA SER A 79 15.32 17.90 -9.69
C SER A 79 14.07 17.78 -10.56
N ASN A 80 13.73 16.56 -11.00
CA ASN A 80 12.64 16.28 -11.95
C ASN A 80 11.64 15.30 -11.34
N ARG A 81 10.94 15.72 -10.27
CA ARG A 81 10.05 14.85 -9.47
C ARG A 81 8.92 14.20 -10.28
N TRP A 82 8.52 14.75 -11.41
CA TRP A 82 7.52 14.14 -12.29
C TRP A 82 7.98 12.80 -12.89
N LEU A 83 9.30 12.60 -13.04
CA LEU A 83 9.88 11.34 -13.55
C LEU A 83 9.75 10.17 -12.56
N LEU A 84 9.43 10.42 -11.29
CA LEU A 84 9.22 9.37 -10.29
C LEU A 84 8.11 8.39 -10.71
N ASN A 85 7.06 8.88 -11.37
CA ASN A 85 5.99 8.04 -11.90
C ASN A 85 6.48 7.10 -13.01
N ASP A 86 7.43 7.56 -13.83
CA ASP A 86 8.03 6.72 -14.87
C ASP A 86 8.87 5.59 -14.28
N VAL A 87 9.56 5.82 -13.16
CA VAL A 87 10.31 4.75 -12.46
C VAL A 87 9.37 3.64 -12.01
N CYS A 88 8.22 3.99 -11.42
CA CYS A 88 7.18 3.03 -11.07
C CYS A 88 6.69 2.24 -12.28
N ARG A 89 6.41 2.94 -13.40
CA ARG A 89 5.95 2.32 -14.64
C ARG A 89 6.99 1.35 -15.20
N LEU A 90 8.25 1.76 -15.26
CA LEU A 90 9.36 0.92 -15.74
C LEU A 90 9.54 -0.36 -14.90
N ALA A 91 9.44 -0.25 -13.57
CA ALA A 91 9.51 -1.41 -12.68
C ALA A 91 8.38 -2.42 -12.97
N VAL A 92 7.16 -1.94 -13.18
CA VAL A 92 5.98 -2.75 -13.53
C VAL A 92 6.14 -3.37 -14.91
N GLU A 93 6.52 -2.57 -15.91
CA GLU A 93 6.72 -3.03 -17.29
C GLU A 93 7.80 -4.11 -17.40
N ASN A 94 8.89 -4.00 -16.63
CA ASN A 94 9.93 -5.03 -16.57
C ASN A 94 9.39 -6.39 -16.05
N LEU A 95 8.52 -6.37 -15.04
CA LEU A 95 7.87 -7.58 -14.53
C LEU A 95 6.87 -8.15 -15.54
N LEU A 96 6.01 -7.30 -16.11
CA LEU A 96 5.04 -7.69 -17.13
C LEU A 96 5.72 -8.27 -18.37
N TYR A 97 6.83 -7.68 -18.82
CA TYR A 97 7.61 -8.18 -19.94
C TYR A 97 8.08 -9.63 -19.72
N ALA A 98 8.64 -9.93 -18.54
CA ALA A 98 9.05 -11.30 -18.22
C ALA A 98 7.88 -12.28 -18.09
N ALA A 99 6.78 -11.85 -17.46
CA ALA A 99 5.61 -12.71 -17.31
C ALA A 99 4.93 -13.02 -18.65
N ARG A 100 4.83 -12.02 -19.54
CA ARG A 100 4.27 -12.18 -20.90
C ARG A 100 5.08 -13.13 -21.76
N LYS A 101 6.42 -13.17 -21.62
CA LYS A 101 7.25 -14.20 -22.26
C LYS A 101 6.91 -15.62 -21.82
N ARG A 102 6.25 -15.79 -20.68
CA ARG A 102 5.74 -17.06 -20.15
C ARG A 102 4.23 -17.23 -20.40
N GLY A 103 3.61 -16.32 -21.15
CA GLY A 103 2.17 -16.33 -21.44
C GLY A 103 1.29 -16.12 -20.21
N GLN A 104 1.77 -15.36 -19.22
CA GLN A 104 1.12 -15.14 -17.93
C GLN A 104 0.98 -13.63 -17.62
N GLU A 105 -0.13 -13.27 -16.98
CA GLU A 105 -0.44 -11.91 -16.54
C GLU A 105 -0.64 -11.88 -15.02
N PRO A 106 0.37 -11.40 -14.26
CA PRO A 106 0.29 -11.32 -12.80
C PRO A 106 -0.42 -10.04 -12.34
N GLY A 107 -0.96 -10.08 -11.11
CA GLY A 107 -1.39 -8.88 -10.39
C GLY A 107 -0.19 -8.15 -9.80
N ILE A 108 -0.18 -6.81 -9.93
CA ILE A 108 0.94 -5.96 -9.49
C ILE A 108 0.41 -4.71 -8.79
N PHE A 109 0.92 -4.43 -7.59
CA PHE A 109 0.84 -3.13 -6.91
C PHE A 109 2.21 -2.48 -6.85
N CYS A 110 2.28 -1.20 -7.15
CA CYS A 110 3.52 -0.46 -7.22
C CYS A 110 3.39 0.86 -6.46
N ALA A 111 4.38 1.17 -5.62
CA ALA A 111 4.45 2.42 -4.88
C ALA A 111 5.89 2.94 -4.87
N ILE A 112 6.08 4.23 -5.16
CA ILE A 112 7.38 4.89 -5.04
C ILE A 112 7.53 5.52 -3.66
N HIS A 113 8.65 5.24 -3.02
CA HIS A 113 9.10 5.93 -1.82
C HIS A 113 10.30 6.79 -2.19
N THR A 114 10.31 8.04 -1.73
CA THR A 114 11.37 9.00 -2.06
C THR A 114 12.43 9.15 -0.97
N TYR A 115 12.15 8.63 0.23
CA TYR A 115 13.03 8.75 1.37
C TYR A 115 13.32 7.38 1.99
N GLY A 116 14.56 7.20 2.42
CA GLY A 116 14.98 6.05 3.19
C GLY A 116 14.58 6.17 4.67
N ARG A 117 14.89 5.14 5.45
CA ARG A 117 14.64 5.13 6.91
C ARG A 117 15.32 6.29 7.65
N ARG A 118 16.44 6.79 7.13
CA ARG A 118 17.19 7.93 7.69
C ARG A 118 16.67 9.29 7.18
N LEU A 119 15.54 9.32 6.48
CA LEU A 119 14.98 10.51 5.83
C LEU A 119 15.92 11.16 4.80
N ASN A 120 16.91 10.41 4.33
CA ASN A 120 17.76 10.82 3.21
C ASN A 120 17.02 10.58 1.89
N TRP A 121 17.28 11.43 0.90
CA TRP A 121 16.82 11.21 -0.46
C TRP A 121 17.28 9.82 -0.93
N HIS A 122 16.33 8.95 -1.24
CA HIS A 122 16.55 7.56 -1.60
C HIS A 122 15.33 7.04 -2.38
N PRO A 123 15.15 7.43 -3.65
CA PRO A 123 14.03 6.98 -4.45
C PRO A 123 14.14 5.47 -4.72
N HIS A 124 13.12 4.72 -4.28
CA HIS A 124 13.01 3.29 -4.50
C HIS A 124 11.54 2.91 -4.71
N VAL A 125 11.32 1.88 -5.51
CA VAL A 125 9.99 1.40 -5.86
C VAL A 125 9.71 0.09 -5.13
N HIS A 126 8.67 0.08 -4.33
CA HIS A 126 8.10 -1.12 -3.74
C HIS A 126 7.07 -1.72 -4.70
N VAL A 127 7.23 -3.00 -5.00
CA VAL A 127 6.30 -3.74 -5.85
C VAL A 127 5.82 -4.98 -5.12
N SER A 128 4.51 -5.13 -4.96
CA SER A 128 3.90 -6.40 -4.56
C SER A 128 3.35 -7.08 -5.81
N VAL A 129 3.80 -8.30 -6.07
CA VAL A 129 3.40 -9.06 -7.27
C VAL A 129 2.95 -10.46 -6.89
N THR A 130 1.90 -10.95 -7.54
CA THR A 130 1.38 -12.30 -7.34
C THR A 130 2.40 -13.35 -7.79
N CYS A 131 2.56 -14.43 -7.03
CA CYS A 131 3.32 -15.64 -7.40
C CYS A 131 2.55 -16.53 -8.38
N GLY A 132 1.73 -15.91 -9.22
CA GLY A 132 0.96 -16.53 -10.28
C GLY A 132 0.31 -15.48 -11.16
N GLY A 133 -0.30 -15.93 -12.26
CA GLY A 133 -0.99 -15.06 -13.19
C GLY A 133 -1.92 -15.82 -14.11
N LEU A 134 -2.83 -15.11 -14.76
CA LEU A 134 -3.74 -15.68 -15.74
C LEU A 134 -3.02 -15.89 -17.07
N ASN A 135 -3.26 -17.02 -17.72
CA ASN A 135 -2.89 -17.19 -19.12
C ASN A 135 -3.99 -16.67 -20.06
N LYS A 136 -3.74 -16.73 -21.38
CA LYS A 136 -4.71 -16.34 -22.42
C LYS A 136 -6.06 -17.10 -22.39
N HIS A 137 -6.14 -18.18 -21.63
CA HIS A 137 -7.35 -19.00 -21.45
C HIS A 137 -8.03 -18.73 -20.09
N GLY A 138 -7.59 -17.72 -19.34
CA GLY A 138 -8.12 -17.43 -18.01
C GLY A 138 -7.73 -18.44 -16.93
N GLN A 139 -6.73 -19.29 -17.18
CA GLN A 139 -6.26 -20.26 -16.20
C GLN A 139 -5.14 -19.68 -15.36
N TRP A 140 -5.25 -19.83 -14.03
CA TRP A 140 -4.18 -19.47 -13.12
C TRP A 140 -2.97 -20.39 -13.28
N LYS A 141 -1.78 -19.82 -13.39
CA LYS A 141 -0.51 -20.54 -13.46
C LYS A 141 0.48 -19.94 -12.48
N LYS A 142 1.27 -20.78 -11.81
CA LYS A 142 2.30 -20.35 -10.87
C LYS A 142 3.40 -19.56 -11.58
N LEU A 143 3.91 -18.54 -10.89
CA LEU A 143 5.05 -17.72 -11.27
C LEU A 143 6.07 -17.74 -10.13
N SER A 144 7.34 -17.83 -10.49
CA SER A 144 8.45 -17.70 -9.56
C SER A 144 9.41 -16.62 -10.03
N PHE A 145 10.01 -15.95 -9.06
CA PHE A 145 10.88 -14.80 -9.26
C PHE A 145 12.29 -15.15 -8.81
N LEU A 146 13.25 -15.11 -9.73
CA LEU A 146 14.67 -15.32 -9.42
C LEU A 146 15.33 -13.96 -9.20
N LYS A 147 15.84 -13.73 -7.98
CA LYS A 147 16.46 -12.47 -7.57
C LYS A 147 17.52 -12.01 -8.58
N ASP A 148 18.46 -12.88 -8.95
CA ASP A 148 19.55 -12.50 -9.85
C ASP A 148 19.08 -12.17 -11.27
N ALA A 149 18.08 -12.89 -11.80
CA ALA A 149 17.52 -12.61 -13.13
C ALA A 149 16.67 -11.33 -13.16
N ILE A 150 16.11 -10.90 -12.01
CA ILE A 150 15.44 -9.60 -11.89
C ILE A 150 16.48 -8.50 -11.75
N ARG A 151 17.50 -8.75 -10.92
CA ARG A 151 18.59 -7.82 -10.66
C ARG A 151 19.32 -7.44 -11.95
N SER A 152 19.69 -8.42 -12.79
CA SER A 152 20.38 -8.16 -14.07
C SER A 152 19.54 -7.42 -15.10
N ARG A 153 18.22 -7.46 -15.01
CA ARG A 153 17.32 -6.69 -15.89
C ARG A 153 17.06 -5.28 -15.38
N TRP A 154 17.18 -5.08 -14.07
CA TRP A 154 16.95 -3.78 -13.44
C TRP A 154 18.22 -2.94 -13.37
N MET A 155 19.33 -3.57 -12.98
CA MET A 155 20.65 -2.97 -12.93
C MET A 155 21.44 -3.55 -14.09
N TRP A 156 21.74 -2.68 -15.06
CA TRP A 156 22.59 -2.97 -16.22
C TRP A 156 23.94 -3.58 -15.79
#